data_AF-A0A1Q3CFM6-F1
#
_entry.id   AF-A0A1Q3CFM6-F1
#
_cell.length_a   1.000
_cell.length_b   1.000
_cell.length_c   1.000
_cell.angle_alpha   90.00
_cell.angle_beta   90.00
_cell.angle_gamma   90.00
#
_symmetry.space_group_name_H-M   'P 1'
#
loop_
_entity.id
_entity.type
_entity.pdbx_description
1 polymer ?
#
loop_
_entity_poly.entity_id
_entity_poly.type
_entity_poly.pdbx_seq_one_letter_code
_entity_poly.pdbx_strand_id
1 'polypeptide(L)'
;MWNYVVICKHVNANDCDAALSPSVISGYLAGVEPHNGTNFLTWKEQIGIVLGVMDLDHALRIDTPAAITAQNTIEQRVAYEKWEHSNRTSLMIMKSFISVAIRGAIPDSNDAKTYLASVENQFKGSSKAHASTLIMKMLTTRYDGTSGVREHIMMMNDMASKLKGMKMAISEGFLVHFIMTSLPVQFDPFKINYNTQKEKWKMSELIAMCI
;
A
#
# COMPACT_ATOMS: atom_id res chain seq x y z
N MET A 1 5.57 9.68 57.60
CA MET A 1 6.94 9.26 57.27
C MET A 1 6.85 8.06 56.32
N TRP A 2 6.83 8.32 55.02
CA TRP A 2 7.08 7.34 53.96
C TRP A 2 7.75 8.11 52.82
N ASN A 3 9.07 7.97 52.74
CA ASN A 3 9.91 8.55 51.69
C ASN A 3 9.75 7.72 50.42
N TYR A 4 9.13 8.28 49.38
CA TYR A 4 9.33 7.79 48.03
C TYR A 4 10.54 8.51 47.45
N VAL A 5 11.67 7.82 47.45
CA VAL A 5 12.86 8.20 46.68
C VAL A 5 12.52 7.99 45.20
N VAL A 6 12.29 9.08 44.47
CA VAL A 6 12.22 9.06 43.01
C VAL A 6 13.64 8.86 42.50
N ILE A 7 13.97 7.66 42.05
CA ILE A 7 15.22 7.40 41.33
C ILE A 7 15.00 7.89 39.88
N CYS A 8 15.34 9.15 39.61
CA CYS A 8 15.55 9.63 38.25
C CYS A 8 16.76 8.89 37.64
N LYS A 9 16.51 7.83 36.86
CA LYS A 9 17.52 7.33 35.91
C LYS A 9 17.47 8.22 34.67
N HIS A 10 18.62 8.81 34.37
CA HIS A 10 18.86 9.67 33.22
C HIS A 10 18.36 9.02 31.93
N VAL A 11 17.28 9.56 31.37
CA VAL A 11 16.95 9.39 29.96
C VAL A 11 17.81 10.40 29.22
N ASN A 12 18.66 9.90 28.33
CA ASN A 12 19.53 10.71 27.49
C ASN A 12 18.64 11.61 26.59
N ALA A 13 18.83 12.93 26.64
CA ALA A 13 17.92 13.93 26.09
C ALA A 13 17.95 14.09 24.56
N ASN A 14 18.29 13.03 23.80
CA ASN A 14 18.50 13.11 22.35
C ASN A 14 17.59 12.22 21.48
N ASP A 15 16.65 11.45 22.05
CA ASP A 15 15.56 10.84 21.27
C ASP A 15 14.26 11.58 21.55
N CYS A 16 14.09 12.73 20.89
CA CYS A 16 12.79 13.35 20.74
C CYS A 16 12.03 12.62 19.63
N ASP A 17 11.48 11.44 19.95
CA ASP A 17 10.28 10.94 19.26
C ASP A 17 9.16 11.93 19.58
N ALA A 18 9.06 13.00 18.79
CA ALA A 18 7.98 13.95 18.89
C ALA A 18 6.70 13.23 18.48
N ALA A 19 5.99 12.70 19.48
CA ALA A 19 4.69 12.08 19.27
C ALA A 19 3.79 13.04 18.46
N LEU A 20 3.18 12.53 17.39
CA LEU A 20 2.29 13.33 16.54
C LEU A 20 1.20 13.98 17.40
N SER A 21 0.91 15.26 17.15
CA SER A 21 -0.13 15.95 17.88
C SER A 21 -1.50 15.32 17.60
N PRO A 22 -2.46 15.37 18.55
CA PRO A 22 -3.80 14.82 18.33
C PRO A 22 -4.52 15.40 17.09
N SER A 23 -4.27 16.67 16.76
CA SER A 23 -4.83 17.30 15.56
C SER A 23 -4.25 16.72 14.26
N VAL A 24 -2.95 16.43 14.23
CA VAL A 24 -2.29 15.79 13.09
C VAL A 24 -2.78 14.35 12.92
N ILE A 25 -2.89 13.61 14.03
CA ILE A 25 -3.45 12.26 14.03
C ILE A 25 -4.89 12.28 13.48
N SER A 26 -5.74 13.19 13.98
CA SER A 26 -7.12 13.34 13.49
C SER A 26 -7.17 13.69 12.01
N GLY A 27 -6.24 14.52 11.51
CA GLY A 27 -6.15 14.88 10.10
C GLY A 27 -5.86 13.68 9.20
N TYR A 28 -4.89 12.83 9.58
CA TYR A 28 -4.60 11.61 8.84
C TYR A 28 -5.75 10.61 8.84
N LEU A 29 -6.44 10.46 9.97
CA LEU A 29 -7.57 9.54 10.10
C LEU A 29 -8.81 10.02 9.33
N ALA A 30 -9.04 11.34 9.21
CA ALA A 30 -10.21 11.90 8.53
C ALA A 30 -10.24 11.62 7.01
N GLY A 31 -9.09 11.40 6.39
CA GLY A 31 -8.97 11.12 4.95
C GLY A 31 -9.19 9.65 4.57
N VAL A 32 -9.34 8.75 5.55
CA VAL A 32 -9.48 7.31 5.30
C VAL A 32 -10.94 6.96 5.04
N GLU A 33 -11.21 6.37 3.88
CA GLU A 33 -12.54 5.83 3.57
C GLU A 33 -12.75 4.50 4.32
N PRO A 34 -13.85 4.32 5.07
CA PRO A 34 -14.13 3.03 5.72
C PRO A 34 -14.23 1.89 4.72
N HIS A 35 -13.69 0.73 5.07
CA HIS A 35 -13.82 -0.47 4.28
C HIS A 35 -15.28 -0.92 4.21
N ASN A 36 -15.82 -0.99 3.00
CA ASN A 36 -17.23 -1.31 2.73
C ASN A 36 -17.43 -2.64 1.98
N GLY A 37 -16.35 -3.40 1.75
CA GLY A 37 -16.36 -4.69 1.06
C GLY A 37 -16.01 -4.63 -0.43
N THR A 38 -16.07 -3.45 -1.05
CA THR A 38 -15.69 -3.25 -2.48
C THR A 38 -14.42 -2.45 -2.65
N ASN A 39 -14.05 -1.63 -1.66
CA ASN A 39 -12.90 -0.71 -1.71
C ASN A 39 -11.62 -1.26 -1.02
N PHE A 40 -11.49 -2.58 -0.84
CA PHE A 40 -10.42 -3.19 -0.04
C PHE A 40 -9.00 -2.68 -0.37
N LEU A 41 -8.67 -2.54 -1.65
CA LEU A 41 -7.32 -2.13 -2.06
C LEU A 41 -7.02 -0.68 -1.69
N THR A 42 -7.95 0.23 -1.97
CA THR A 42 -7.85 1.65 -1.60
C THR A 42 -7.77 1.80 -0.08
N TRP A 43 -8.63 1.09 0.65
CA TRP A 43 -8.59 1.07 2.11
C TRP A 43 -7.24 0.57 2.64
N LYS A 44 -6.73 -0.55 2.12
CA LYS A 44 -5.45 -1.13 2.55
C LYS A 44 -4.27 -0.17 2.30
N GLU A 45 -4.28 0.53 1.17
CA GLU A 45 -3.28 1.54 0.84
C GLU A 45 -3.33 2.73 1.81
N GLN A 46 -4.51 3.31 2.03
CA GLN A 46 -4.70 4.42 2.96
C GLN A 46 -4.30 4.06 4.39
N ILE A 47 -4.72 2.89 4.87
CA ILE A 47 -4.32 2.37 6.18
C ILE A 47 -2.80 2.19 6.25
N GLY A 48 -2.17 1.62 5.22
CA GLY A 48 -0.72 1.45 5.17
C GLY A 48 0.03 2.79 5.29
N ILE A 49 -0.44 3.83 4.62
CA ILE A 49 0.12 5.19 4.72
C ILE A 49 -0.03 5.74 6.14
N VAL A 50 -1.24 5.66 6.72
CA VAL A 50 -1.51 6.14 8.08
C VAL A 50 -0.61 5.45 9.09
N LEU A 51 -0.51 4.11 9.03
CA LEU A 51 0.32 3.35 9.97
C LEU A 51 1.81 3.67 9.78
N GLY A 52 2.28 3.83 8.54
CA GLY A 52 3.68 4.18 8.26
C GLY A 52 4.06 5.58 8.75
N VAL A 53 3.22 6.59 8.52
CA VAL A 53 3.46 7.98 8.97
C VAL A 53 3.45 8.09 10.50
N MET A 54 2.71 7.21 11.18
CA MET A 54 2.61 7.18 12.63
C MET A 54 3.66 6.27 13.30
N ASP A 55 4.61 5.68 12.56
CA ASP A 55 5.57 4.64 13.03
C ASP A 55 4.87 3.44 13.72
N LEU A 56 3.68 3.08 13.22
CA LEU A 56 2.86 1.98 13.72
C LEU A 56 2.92 0.74 12.84
N ASP A 57 3.65 0.74 11.72
CA ASP A 57 3.74 -0.39 10.78
C ASP A 57 4.73 -1.49 11.24
N HIS A 58 5.48 -1.27 12.33
CA HIS A 58 6.51 -2.19 12.82
C HIS A 58 6.03 -3.65 12.98
N ALA A 59 4.87 -3.85 13.61
CA ALA A 59 4.25 -5.17 13.80
C ALA A 59 3.71 -5.80 12.51
N LEU A 60 3.51 -5.02 11.44
CA LEU A 60 3.14 -5.56 10.14
C LEU A 60 4.37 -6.09 9.37
N ARG A 61 5.55 -5.55 9.65
CA ARG A 61 6.80 -5.92 8.97
C ARG A 61 7.53 -7.08 9.64
N ILE A 62 7.46 -7.17 10.96
CA ILE A 62 8.23 -8.15 11.76
C ILE A 62 7.27 -9.17 12.36
N ASP A 63 7.67 -10.44 12.35
CA ASP A 63 6.90 -11.53 12.96
C ASP A 63 6.80 -11.37 14.47
N THR A 64 5.74 -11.92 15.06
CA THR A 64 5.48 -11.88 16.51
C THR A 64 6.73 -12.31 17.29
N PRO A 65 7.32 -11.41 18.11
CA PRO A 65 8.47 -11.77 18.92
C PRO A 65 8.13 -12.84 19.95
N ALA A 66 9.14 -13.56 20.41
CA ALA A 66 8.97 -14.48 21.53
C ALA A 66 8.52 -13.72 22.79
N ALA A 67 7.70 -14.39 23.61
CA ALA A 67 7.25 -13.83 24.88
C ALA A 67 8.43 -13.45 25.77
N ILE A 68 8.34 -12.29 26.43
CA ILE A 68 9.35 -11.85 27.39
C ILE A 68 9.39 -12.83 28.58
N THR A 69 10.60 -13.21 28.95
CA THR A 69 10.99 -14.00 30.12
C THR A 69 11.86 -13.16 31.06
N ALA A 70 12.14 -13.68 32.26
CA ALA A 70 13.00 -12.99 33.23
C ALA A 70 14.44 -12.78 32.70
N GLN A 71 14.90 -13.63 31.78
CA GLN A 71 16.26 -13.66 31.25
C GLN A 71 16.51 -12.69 30.08
N ASN A 72 15.46 -12.03 29.56
CA ASN A 72 15.63 -11.13 28.42
C ASN A 72 16.42 -9.87 28.77
N THR A 73 17.26 -9.43 27.82
CA THR A 73 18.01 -8.17 27.94
C THR A 73 17.08 -6.97 27.88
N ILE A 74 17.57 -5.80 28.29
CA ILE A 74 16.80 -4.55 28.25
C ILE A 74 16.38 -4.25 26.80
N GLU A 75 17.28 -4.44 25.84
CA GLU A 75 17.04 -4.20 24.41
C GLU A 75 15.94 -5.11 23.86
N GLN A 76 15.92 -6.37 24.27
CA GLN A 76 14.86 -7.31 23.86
C GLN A 76 13.50 -6.92 24.41
N ARG A 77 13.44 -6.39 25.65
CA ARG A 77 12.20 -5.90 26.26
C ARG A 77 11.69 -4.65 25.54
N VAL A 78 12.57 -3.70 25.25
CA VAL A 78 12.23 -2.47 24.50
C VAL A 78 11.72 -2.81 23.09
N ALA A 79 12.38 -3.75 22.40
CA ALA A 79 11.94 -4.19 21.08
C ALA A 79 10.55 -4.84 21.11
N TYR A 80 10.28 -5.69 22.12
CA TYR A 80 8.96 -6.28 22.32
C TYR A 80 7.90 -5.22 22.63
N GLU A 81 8.19 -4.27 23.51
CA GLU A 81 7.25 -3.18 23.84
C GLU A 81 6.93 -2.30 22.62
N LYS A 82 7.94 -1.98 21.79
CA LYS A 82 7.72 -1.26 20.53
C LYS A 82 6.84 -2.06 19.57
N TRP A 83 7.10 -3.36 19.42
CA TRP A 83 6.28 -4.24 18.59
C TRP A 83 4.84 -4.35 19.12
N GLU A 84 4.66 -4.55 20.43
CA GLU A 84 3.34 -4.70 21.05
C GLU A 84 2.52 -3.39 20.95
N HIS A 85 3.16 -2.24 21.14
CA HIS A 85 2.52 -0.95 20.94
C HIS A 85 2.03 -0.76 19.50
N SER A 86 2.90 -1.06 18.52
CA SER A 86 2.58 -1.01 17.10
C SER A 86 1.46 -2.00 16.73
N ASN A 87 1.51 -3.22 17.26
CA ASN A 87 0.52 -4.28 17.06
C ASN A 87 -0.87 -3.83 17.54
N ARG A 88 -0.95 -3.43 18.81
CA ARG A 88 -2.22 -3.02 19.45
C ARG A 88 -2.84 -1.81 18.75
N THR A 89 -2.04 -0.79 18.44
CA THR A 89 -2.54 0.45 17.85
C THR A 89 -2.95 0.25 16.39
N SER A 90 -2.19 -0.55 15.63
CA SER A 90 -2.56 -0.93 14.26
C SER A 90 -3.89 -1.68 14.20
N LEU A 91 -4.12 -2.61 15.14
CA LEU A 91 -5.41 -3.31 15.24
C LEU A 91 -6.56 -2.35 15.50
N MET A 92 -6.38 -1.40 16.42
CA MET A 92 -7.41 -0.40 16.73
C MET A 92 -7.78 0.43 15.49
N ILE A 93 -6.77 0.92 14.76
CA ILE A 93 -6.97 1.72 13.54
C ILE A 93 -7.62 0.86 12.44
N MET A 94 -7.11 -0.33 12.14
CA MET A 94 -7.71 -1.18 11.10
C MET A 94 -9.17 -1.51 11.41
N LYS A 95 -9.47 -1.90 12.66
CA LYS A 95 -10.84 -2.25 13.08
C LYS A 95 -11.78 -1.05 13.05
N SER A 96 -11.32 0.15 13.39
CA SER A 96 -12.16 1.35 13.38
C SER A 96 -12.59 1.76 11.96
N PHE A 97 -11.76 1.48 10.96
CA PHE A 97 -12.06 1.74 9.54
C PHE A 97 -12.67 0.55 8.81
N ILE A 98 -13.28 -0.41 9.52
CA ILE A 98 -14.10 -1.46 8.91
C ILE A 98 -15.57 -1.17 9.20
N SER A 99 -16.38 -1.07 8.15
CA SER A 99 -17.82 -0.84 8.27
C SER A 99 -18.49 -1.93 9.10
N VAL A 100 -19.42 -1.50 9.96
CA VAL A 100 -20.18 -2.39 10.86
C VAL A 100 -20.88 -3.50 10.08
N ALA A 101 -21.33 -3.21 8.85
CA ALA A 101 -22.06 -4.15 8.00
C ALA A 101 -21.22 -5.39 7.60
N ILE A 102 -19.90 -5.26 7.55
CA ILE A 102 -18.99 -6.34 7.11
C ILE A 102 -18.08 -6.86 8.22
N ARG A 103 -17.97 -6.13 9.34
CA ARG A 103 -17.04 -6.46 10.43
C ARG A 103 -17.24 -7.88 10.97
N GLY A 104 -18.48 -8.34 11.08
CA GLY A 104 -18.81 -9.68 11.58
C GLY A 104 -18.38 -10.83 10.66
N ALA A 105 -18.04 -10.55 9.40
CA ALA A 105 -17.59 -11.55 8.44
C ALA A 105 -16.06 -11.74 8.45
N ILE A 106 -15.31 -10.95 9.21
CA ILE A 106 -13.85 -10.97 9.26
C ILE A 106 -13.43 -11.73 10.53
N PRO A 107 -12.68 -12.85 10.41
CA PRO A 107 -12.12 -13.52 11.57
C PRO A 107 -11.28 -12.58 12.42
N ASP A 108 -11.47 -12.62 13.74
CA ASP A 108 -10.73 -11.75 14.66
C ASP A 108 -9.32 -12.27 14.94
N SER A 109 -8.42 -11.37 15.34
CA SER A 109 -7.06 -11.70 15.78
C SER A 109 -6.50 -10.64 16.73
N ASN A 110 -5.63 -11.07 17.64
CA ASN A 110 -4.83 -10.22 18.52
C ASN A 110 -3.48 -9.81 17.89
N ASP A 111 -3.19 -10.31 16.69
CA ASP A 111 -2.01 -9.96 15.90
C ASP A 111 -2.44 -9.17 14.65
N ALA A 112 -1.89 -7.96 14.49
CA ALA A 112 -2.24 -7.00 13.45
C ALA A 112 -1.98 -7.55 12.05
N LYS A 113 -0.84 -8.23 11.87
CA LYS A 113 -0.43 -8.81 10.59
C LYS A 113 -1.40 -9.92 10.16
N THR A 114 -1.79 -10.77 11.10
CA THR A 114 -2.77 -11.85 10.92
C THR A 114 -4.18 -11.30 10.69
N TYR A 115 -4.56 -10.24 11.40
CA TYR A 115 -5.84 -9.57 11.20
C TYR A 115 -5.94 -8.99 9.78
N LEU A 116 -4.92 -8.25 9.33
CA LEU A 116 -4.85 -7.70 7.97
C LEU A 116 -4.95 -8.80 6.90
N ALA A 117 -4.27 -9.92 7.12
CA ALA A 117 -4.38 -11.08 6.24
C ALA A 117 -5.80 -11.69 6.21
N SER A 118 -6.50 -11.68 7.35
CA SER A 118 -7.90 -12.14 7.43
C SER A 118 -8.85 -11.22 6.66
N VAL A 119 -8.66 -9.90 6.75
CA VAL A 119 -9.38 -8.94 5.90
C VAL A 119 -9.09 -9.23 4.42
N GLU A 120 -7.81 -9.37 4.04
CA GLU A 120 -7.42 -9.65 2.65
C GLU A 120 -8.05 -10.94 2.10
N ASN A 121 -8.06 -12.01 2.90
CA ASN A 121 -8.64 -13.29 2.51
C ASN A 121 -10.16 -13.19 2.32
N GLN A 122 -10.86 -12.50 3.22
CA GLN A 122 -12.31 -12.32 3.14
C GLN A 122 -12.74 -11.59 1.87
N PHE A 123 -11.95 -10.60 1.42
CA PHE A 123 -12.26 -9.77 0.25
C PHE A 123 -11.43 -10.11 -0.98
N LYS A 124 -10.79 -11.28 -1.01
CA LYS A 124 -10.02 -11.78 -2.16
C LYS A 124 -10.89 -11.91 -3.41
N GLY A 125 -12.19 -12.24 -3.26
CA GLY A 125 -13.16 -12.27 -4.37
C GLY A 125 -13.35 -10.91 -5.01
N SER A 126 -13.57 -9.86 -4.20
CA SER A 126 -13.65 -8.46 -4.67
C SER A 126 -12.35 -8.02 -5.33
N SER A 127 -11.19 -8.40 -4.77
CA SER A 127 -9.87 -8.11 -5.36
C SER A 127 -9.71 -8.73 -6.75
N LYS A 128 -10.15 -9.98 -6.96
CA LYS A 128 -10.15 -10.62 -8.28
C LYS A 128 -11.10 -9.92 -9.26
N ALA A 129 -12.32 -9.59 -8.85
CA ALA A 129 -13.28 -8.90 -9.70
C ALA A 129 -12.77 -7.50 -10.13
N HIS A 130 -12.12 -6.80 -9.21
CA HIS A 130 -11.47 -5.53 -9.50
C HIS A 130 -10.30 -5.68 -10.46
N ALA A 131 -9.43 -6.68 -10.26
CA ALA A 131 -8.36 -7.01 -11.19
C ALA A 131 -8.90 -7.35 -12.59
N SER A 132 -9.95 -8.17 -12.69
CA SER A 132 -10.61 -8.48 -13.98
C SER A 132 -11.19 -7.24 -14.65
N THR A 133 -11.83 -6.35 -13.88
CA THR A 133 -12.36 -5.08 -14.40
C THR A 133 -11.24 -4.19 -14.93
N LEU A 134 -10.12 -4.11 -14.21
CA LEU A 134 -8.97 -3.31 -14.61
C LEU A 134 -8.27 -3.90 -15.86
N ILE A 135 -8.12 -5.22 -15.94
CA ILE A 135 -7.62 -5.92 -17.13
C ILE A 135 -8.54 -5.63 -18.32
N MET A 136 -9.85 -5.78 -18.16
CA MET A 136 -10.81 -5.52 -19.24
C MET A 136 -10.71 -4.07 -19.71
N LYS A 137 -10.68 -3.11 -18.77
CA LYS A 137 -10.48 -1.70 -19.08
C LYS A 137 -9.20 -1.48 -19.87
N MET A 138 -8.08 -2.04 -19.42
CA MET A 138 -6.79 -1.95 -20.11
C MET A 138 -6.86 -2.52 -21.54
N LEU A 139 -7.46 -3.70 -21.72
CA LEU A 139 -7.65 -4.36 -23.02
C LEU A 139 -8.51 -3.53 -23.99
N THR A 140 -9.57 -2.89 -23.51
CA THR A 140 -10.51 -2.10 -24.32
C THR A 140 -10.07 -0.66 -24.54
N THR A 141 -9.18 -0.13 -23.70
CA THR A 141 -8.70 1.25 -23.83
C THR A 141 -7.86 1.36 -25.09
N ARG A 142 -8.27 2.27 -25.98
CA ARG A 142 -7.55 2.69 -27.18
C ARG A 142 -7.34 4.19 -27.10
N TYR A 143 -6.27 4.68 -27.73
CA TYR A 143 -6.05 6.12 -27.82
C TYR A 143 -7.17 6.76 -28.64
N ASP A 144 -7.84 7.75 -28.05
CA ASP A 144 -9.04 8.37 -28.61
C ASP A 144 -8.77 9.48 -29.63
N GLY A 145 -7.50 9.87 -29.82
CA GLY A 145 -7.12 10.95 -30.73
C GLY A 145 -7.25 12.35 -30.15
N THR A 146 -7.79 12.50 -28.94
CA THR A 146 -8.14 13.79 -28.34
C THR A 146 -7.29 14.14 -27.12
N SER A 147 -7.02 13.15 -26.26
CA SER A 147 -5.97 13.26 -25.24
C SER A 147 -4.58 13.26 -25.89
N GLY A 148 -3.54 13.75 -25.24
CA GLY A 148 -2.18 13.60 -25.77
C GLY A 148 -1.67 12.17 -25.61
N VAL A 149 -0.76 11.75 -26.51
CA VAL A 149 -0.21 10.38 -26.50
C VAL A 149 0.51 10.08 -25.18
N ARG A 150 1.19 11.09 -24.62
CA ARG A 150 1.87 10.99 -23.33
C ARG A 150 0.91 10.67 -22.19
N GLU A 151 -0.24 11.34 -22.15
CA GLU A 151 -1.30 11.10 -21.17
C GLU A 151 -1.85 9.68 -21.28
N HIS A 152 -2.04 9.18 -22.51
CA HIS A 152 -2.48 7.80 -22.74
C HIS A 152 -1.44 6.77 -22.27
N ILE A 153 -0.16 7.00 -22.55
CA ILE A 153 0.94 6.15 -22.05
C ILE A 153 0.95 6.13 -20.52
N MET A 154 0.81 7.29 -19.87
CA MET A 154 0.76 7.40 -18.41
C MET A 154 -0.44 6.67 -17.81
N MET A 155 -1.62 6.79 -18.42
CA MET A 155 -2.82 6.08 -17.99
C MET A 155 -2.64 4.56 -18.09
N MET A 156 -2.07 4.06 -19.18
CA MET A 156 -1.78 2.62 -19.34
C MET A 156 -0.75 2.12 -18.32
N ASN A 157 0.28 2.91 -18.03
CA ASN A 157 1.29 2.60 -17.02
C ASN A 157 0.73 2.60 -15.59
N ASP A 158 -0.18 3.53 -15.28
CA ASP A 158 -0.92 3.54 -14.01
C ASP A 158 -1.75 2.27 -13.83
N MET A 159 -2.49 1.84 -14.86
CA MET A 159 -3.25 0.58 -14.82
C MET A 159 -2.34 -0.64 -14.60
N ALA A 160 -1.19 -0.72 -15.29
CA ALA A 160 -0.21 -1.79 -15.08
C ALA A 160 0.39 -1.77 -13.66
N SER A 161 0.63 -0.58 -13.10
CA SER A 161 1.16 -0.41 -11.73
C SER A 161 0.14 -0.85 -10.69
N LYS A 162 -1.14 -0.54 -10.89
CA LYS A 162 -2.26 -1.04 -10.06
C LYS A 162 -2.34 -2.57 -10.12
N LEU A 163 -2.23 -3.18 -11.31
CA LEU A 163 -2.20 -4.64 -11.45
C LEU A 163 -0.97 -5.27 -10.76
N LYS A 164 0.19 -4.63 -10.80
CA LYS A 164 1.37 -5.05 -10.04
C LYS A 164 1.10 -5.08 -8.53
N GLY A 165 0.40 -4.07 -7.99
CA GLY A 165 -0.07 -4.06 -6.60
C GLY A 165 -1.01 -5.22 -6.25
N MET A 166 -1.72 -5.77 -7.24
CA MET A 166 -2.58 -6.96 -7.11
C MET A 166 -1.84 -8.29 -7.35
N LYS A 167 -0.49 -8.29 -7.32
CA LYS A 167 0.38 -9.44 -7.65
C LYS A 167 0.21 -9.95 -9.09
N MET A 168 -0.27 -9.09 -10.00
CA MET A 168 -0.41 -9.37 -11.43
C MET A 168 0.55 -8.48 -12.23
N ALA A 169 1.84 -8.58 -11.91
CA ALA A 169 2.86 -7.74 -12.55
C ALA A 169 2.91 -8.00 -14.07
N ILE A 170 2.80 -6.94 -14.84
CA ILE A 170 3.00 -6.95 -16.30
C ILE A 170 4.48 -6.61 -16.56
N SER A 171 5.14 -7.38 -17.42
CA SER A 171 6.51 -7.07 -17.80
C SER A 171 6.58 -5.77 -18.60
N GLU A 172 7.63 -4.97 -18.38
CA GLU A 172 7.78 -3.67 -19.04
C GLU A 172 7.72 -3.79 -20.57
N GLY A 173 8.42 -4.78 -21.14
CA GLY A 173 8.38 -5.03 -22.58
C GLY A 173 6.98 -5.36 -23.11
N PHE A 174 6.19 -6.16 -22.38
CA PHE A 174 4.80 -6.43 -22.77
C PHE A 174 3.96 -5.16 -22.73
N LEU A 175 4.10 -4.36 -21.67
CA LEU A 175 3.36 -3.11 -21.51
C LEU A 175 3.64 -2.14 -22.66
N VAL A 176 4.90 -1.97 -23.04
CA VAL A 176 5.29 -1.10 -24.16
C VAL A 176 4.66 -1.59 -25.47
N HIS A 177 4.78 -2.88 -25.80
CA HIS A 177 4.13 -3.45 -26.99
C HIS A 177 2.61 -3.25 -26.94
N PHE A 178 1.99 -3.48 -25.78
CA PHE A 178 0.56 -3.31 -25.59
C PHE A 178 0.11 -1.86 -25.85
N ILE A 179 0.83 -0.89 -25.30
CA ILE A 179 0.57 0.53 -25.55
C ILE A 179 0.71 0.86 -27.04
N MET A 180 1.77 0.40 -27.71
CA MET A 180 1.96 0.62 -29.15
C MET A 180 0.79 0.06 -29.98
N THR A 181 0.25 -1.11 -29.62
CA THR A 181 -0.93 -1.70 -30.28
C THR A 181 -2.23 -0.96 -30.02
N SER A 182 -2.30 -0.14 -28.97
CA SER A 182 -3.48 0.65 -28.63
C SER A 182 -3.56 2.00 -29.38
N LEU A 183 -2.49 2.39 -30.08
CA LEU A 183 -2.44 3.61 -30.89
C LEU A 183 -3.14 3.41 -32.25
N PRO A 184 -3.91 4.38 -32.76
CA PRO A 184 -4.58 4.28 -34.05
C PRO A 184 -3.58 4.32 -35.23
N VAL A 185 -4.09 4.07 -36.43
CA VAL A 185 -3.30 3.99 -37.68
C VAL A 185 -2.54 5.27 -38.02
N GLN A 186 -3.01 6.43 -37.56
CA GLN A 186 -2.29 7.69 -37.75
C GLN A 186 -0.89 7.72 -37.10
N PHE A 187 -0.60 6.80 -36.16
CA PHE A 187 0.72 6.63 -35.54
C PHE A 187 1.55 5.51 -36.19
N ASP A 188 1.18 5.02 -37.37
CA ASP A 188 1.93 3.94 -38.04
C ASP A 188 3.41 4.27 -38.30
N PRO A 189 3.82 5.49 -38.68
CA PRO A 189 5.24 5.84 -38.76
C PRO A 189 5.98 5.63 -37.44
N PHE A 190 5.33 5.97 -36.32
CA PHE A 190 5.87 5.77 -34.98
C PHE A 190 5.98 4.28 -34.61
N LYS A 191 4.95 3.49 -34.95
CA LYS A 191 4.98 2.02 -34.77
C LYS A 191 6.05 1.34 -35.61
N ILE A 192 6.26 1.78 -36.86
CA ILE A 192 7.31 1.27 -37.73
C ILE A 192 8.68 1.56 -37.11
N ASN A 193 8.92 2.81 -36.68
CA ASN A 193 10.16 3.17 -35.99
C ASN A 193 10.43 2.24 -34.80
N TYR A 194 9.44 2.08 -33.91
CA TYR A 194 9.53 1.15 -32.78
C TYR A 194 9.85 -0.30 -33.21
N ASN A 195 9.11 -0.85 -34.17
CA ASN A 195 9.29 -2.24 -34.63
C ASN A 195 10.63 -2.48 -35.32
N THR A 196 11.24 -1.45 -35.90
CA THR A 196 12.55 -1.54 -36.57
C THR A 196 13.73 -1.47 -35.61
N GLN A 197 13.51 -1.02 -34.37
CA GLN A 197 14.56 -0.96 -33.37
C GLN A 197 14.85 -2.36 -32.80
N LYS A 198 16.14 -2.71 -32.75
CA LYS A 198 16.60 -4.00 -32.22
C LYS A 198 16.56 -4.05 -30.69
N GLU A 199 16.68 -2.91 -30.04
CA GLU A 199 16.63 -2.80 -28.59
C GLU A 199 15.18 -2.67 -28.12
N LYS A 200 14.86 -3.33 -26.99
CA LYS A 200 13.54 -3.24 -26.37
C LYS A 200 13.42 -1.90 -25.67
N TRP A 201 12.41 -1.12 -26.04
CA TRP A 201 12.15 0.14 -25.36
C TRP A 201 11.68 -0.09 -23.93
N LYS A 202 12.13 0.79 -23.06
CA LYS A 202 11.61 1.01 -21.71
C LYS A 202 10.47 2.04 -21.75
N MET A 203 9.69 2.09 -20.68
CA MET A 203 8.63 3.09 -20.54
C MET A 203 9.18 4.52 -20.60
N SER A 204 10.37 4.77 -20.03
CA SER A 204 11.02 6.08 -20.08
C SER A 204 11.36 6.53 -21.51
N GLU A 205 11.78 5.60 -22.36
CA GLU A 205 12.13 5.86 -23.76
C GLU A 205 10.87 6.11 -24.59
N LEU A 206 9.82 5.31 -24.37
CA LEU A 206 8.52 5.51 -25.01
C LEU A 206 7.94 6.91 -24.70
N ILE A 207 8.01 7.34 -23.44
CA ILE A 207 7.53 8.66 -23.02
C ILE A 207 8.35 9.79 -23.68
N ALA A 208 9.68 9.63 -23.75
CA ALA A 208 10.56 10.65 -24.33
C ALA A 208 10.33 10.85 -25.83
N MET A 209 9.94 9.80 -26.55
CA MET A 209 9.69 9.84 -28.00
C MET A 209 8.31 10.41 -28.37
N CYS A 210 7.45 10.72 -27.39
CA CYS A 210 6.12 11.30 -27.58
C CYS A 210 6.01 12.76 -27.12
N ILE A 211 7.15 13.47 -27.05
CA ILE A 211 7.25 14.92 -26.76
C ILE A 211 7.19 15.72 -28.05
#